data_AF-A0AAF3F3K7-F1
#
_entry.id   AF-A0AAF3F3K7-F1
#
_cell.length_a   1.000
_cell.length_b   1.000
_cell.length_c   1.000
_cell.angle_alpha   90.00
_cell.angle_beta   90.00
_cell.angle_gamma   90.00
#
_symmetry.space_group_name_H-M   'P 1'
#
loop_
_entity.id
_entity.type
_entity.pdbx_description
1 polymer ?
#
loop_
_entity_poly.entity_id
_entity_poly.type
_entity_poly.pdbx_seq_one_letter_code
_entity_poly.pdbx_strand_id
1 'polypeptide(L)'
;MIAFRGTSGNFETVAEILGMLKKKDNFLNIGLIYDYFFNGFFFLWPAGLEAQVMTLRKVYPTYDVYIVGHSLGGSLASLCAAYLVKQGLFEPEKIKMMTFGQPRTGDVRYAEWHDANIPFSYRVVHHLDPIPHIPPQEFDLMHHRFEIWYDNAMTTANYTICPYGDLIGQCANSKIMWQFDDHTHYYWAFDRCILSRIRFPTGCLSFKAFKAIKAIKAIKGFK
;
A
#
# COMPACT_ATOMS: atom_id res chain seq x y z
N MET A 1 -4.39 -1.44 -14.06
CA MET A 1 -3.71 -1.60 -12.76
C MET A 1 -2.78 -0.43 -12.57
N ILE A 2 -2.80 0.19 -11.39
CA ILE A 2 -1.87 1.25 -10.99
C ILE A 2 -0.96 0.65 -9.91
N ALA A 3 0.35 0.78 -10.07
CA ALA A 3 1.32 0.19 -9.15
C ALA A 3 2.32 1.25 -8.70
N PHE A 4 2.51 1.35 -7.37
CA PHE A 4 3.46 2.25 -6.75
C PHE A 4 4.58 1.43 -6.09
N ARG A 5 5.82 1.87 -6.30
CA ARG A 5 6.98 1.30 -5.60
C ARG A 5 7.39 2.21 -4.45
N GLY A 6 7.93 1.62 -3.39
CA GLY A 6 8.63 2.37 -2.36
C GLY A 6 10.06 2.76 -2.77
N THR A 7 10.81 3.29 -1.81
CA THR A 7 12.21 3.67 -1.97
C THR A 7 13.09 2.44 -2.17
N SER A 8 14.03 2.51 -3.10
CA SER A 8 15.16 1.58 -3.19
C SER A 8 16.27 2.06 -2.25
N GLY A 9 16.57 1.33 -1.18
CA GLY A 9 17.60 1.72 -0.22
C GLY A 9 17.60 0.86 1.05
N ASN A 10 18.32 1.32 2.09
CA ASN A 10 18.24 0.71 3.41
C ASN A 10 16.89 1.06 4.06
N PHE A 11 16.08 0.05 4.36
CA PHE A 11 14.76 0.21 4.96
C PHE A 11 14.83 0.70 6.42
N GLU A 12 15.93 0.47 7.12
CA GLU A 12 16.17 1.04 8.45
C GLU A 12 16.18 2.56 8.37
N THR A 13 16.92 3.13 7.40
CA THR A 13 16.95 4.59 7.19
C THR A 13 15.59 5.14 6.78
N VAL A 14 14.81 4.38 5.99
CA VAL A 14 13.44 4.78 5.64
C VAL A 14 12.56 4.81 6.88
N ALA A 15 12.64 3.79 7.73
CA ALA A 15 11.91 3.71 8.99
C ALA A 15 12.28 4.88 9.93
N GLU A 16 13.57 5.20 10.05
CA GLU A 16 14.04 6.35 10.83
C GLU A 16 13.48 7.66 10.29
N ILE A 17 13.58 7.91 8.98
CA ILE A 17 13.07 9.13 8.34
C ILE A 17 11.56 9.24 8.56
N LEU A 18 10.81 8.16 8.34
CA LEU A 18 9.37 8.13 8.56
C LEU A 18 9.01 8.45 10.01
N GLY A 19 9.75 7.88 10.97
CA GLY A 19 9.55 8.15 12.40
C GLY A 19 9.84 9.60 12.80
N MET A 20 10.64 10.34 12.02
CA MET A 20 10.95 11.75 12.25
C MET A 20 9.98 12.71 11.55
N LEU A 21 9.08 12.24 10.70
CA LEU A 21 8.11 13.09 10.03
C LEU A 21 7.15 13.70 11.06
N LYS A 22 6.97 15.03 10.99
CA LYS A 22 6.07 15.77 11.88
C LYS A 22 5.00 16.56 11.13
N LYS A 23 5.31 17.00 9.91
CA LYS A 23 4.40 17.84 9.13
C LYS A 23 3.31 16.99 8.49
N LYS A 24 2.06 17.38 8.72
CA LYS A 24 0.89 16.77 8.10
C LYS A 24 0.10 17.84 7.36
N ASP A 25 -0.41 17.50 6.19
CA ASP A 25 -1.22 18.36 5.35
C ASP A 25 -2.64 17.77 5.23
N ASN A 26 -3.64 18.65 5.10
CA ASN A 26 -5.02 18.23 4.90
C ASN A 26 -5.19 17.65 3.50
N PHE A 27 -5.53 16.37 3.43
CA PHE A 27 -5.81 15.67 2.19
C PHE A 27 -7.31 15.72 1.90
N LEU A 28 -7.70 16.56 0.93
CA LEU A 28 -9.06 16.64 0.38
C LEU A 28 -10.21 16.79 1.41
N ASN A 29 -9.92 17.39 2.57
CA ASN A 29 -10.83 17.48 3.73
C ASN A 29 -11.33 16.12 4.24
N ILE A 30 -10.57 15.05 4.03
CA ILE A 30 -10.88 13.70 4.53
C ILE A 30 -9.95 13.24 5.66
N GLY A 31 -8.92 14.00 5.98
CA GLY A 31 -8.01 13.73 7.09
C GLY A 31 -6.63 14.36 6.86
N LEU A 32 -5.75 14.20 7.84
CA LEU A 32 -4.36 14.65 7.78
C LEU A 32 -3.45 13.51 7.31
N ILE A 33 -2.56 13.82 6.37
CA ILE A 33 -1.58 12.89 5.80
C ILE A 33 -0.19 13.49 5.96
N TYR A 34 0.83 12.67 6.19
CA TYR A 34 2.21 13.17 6.18
C TYR A 34 2.55 13.86 4.86
N ASP A 35 3.18 15.02 4.97
CA ASP A 35 3.56 15.86 3.83
C ASP A 35 4.42 15.07 2.82
N TYR A 36 5.26 14.16 3.30
CA TYR A 36 6.05 13.26 2.46
C TYR A 36 5.19 12.46 1.48
N PHE A 37 4.13 11.79 1.95
CA PHE A 37 3.23 11.02 1.10
C PHE A 37 2.35 11.93 0.23
N PHE A 38 1.87 13.03 0.82
CA PHE A 38 1.07 14.03 0.10
C PHE A 38 1.83 14.57 -1.12
N ASN A 39 3.04 15.08 -0.90
CA ASN A 39 3.89 15.64 -1.95
C ASN A 39 4.31 14.57 -2.94
N GLY A 40 4.62 13.36 -2.48
CA GLY A 40 4.96 12.23 -3.35
C GLY A 40 3.83 11.90 -4.33
N PHE A 41 2.58 11.84 -3.86
CA PHE A 41 1.43 11.58 -4.71
C PHE A 41 1.17 12.74 -5.69
N PHE A 42 1.14 13.98 -5.19
CA PHE A 42 0.85 15.15 -6.03
C PHE A 42 1.99 15.54 -6.96
N PHE A 43 3.20 15.03 -6.75
CA PHE A 43 4.27 15.09 -7.73
C PHE A 43 4.01 14.14 -8.90
N LEU A 44 3.56 12.91 -8.63
CA LEU A 44 3.34 11.87 -9.64
C LEU A 44 2.08 12.10 -10.47
N TRP A 45 1.01 12.60 -9.85
CA TRP A 45 -0.29 12.77 -10.49
C TRP A 45 -0.23 13.59 -11.80
N PRO A 46 0.22 14.86 -11.79
CA PRO A 46 0.32 15.68 -13.00
C PRO A 46 1.50 15.28 -13.90
N ALA A 47 2.47 14.51 -13.41
CA ALA A 47 3.65 14.07 -14.17
C ALA A 47 3.35 12.97 -15.21
N GLY A 48 2.07 12.66 -15.45
CA GLY A 48 1.62 11.74 -16.50
C GLY A 48 0.75 10.59 -15.99
N LEU A 49 0.65 10.38 -14.68
CA LEU A 49 -0.25 9.36 -14.13
C LEU A 49 -1.71 9.70 -14.44
N GLU A 50 -2.12 10.97 -14.26
CA GLU A 50 -3.46 11.45 -14.59
C GLU A 50 -3.84 11.13 -16.05
N ALA A 51 -2.99 11.51 -17.00
CA ALA A 51 -3.25 11.31 -18.42
C ALA A 51 -3.44 9.82 -18.77
N GLN A 52 -2.64 8.94 -18.18
CA GLN A 52 -2.76 7.49 -18.38
C GLN A 52 -4.04 6.92 -17.77
N VAL A 53 -4.38 7.33 -16.54
CA VAL A 53 -5.62 6.90 -15.86
C VAL A 53 -6.84 7.33 -16.66
N MET A 54 -6.89 8.60 -17.09
CA MET A 54 -8.01 9.14 -17.86
C MET A 54 -8.14 8.49 -19.24
N THR A 55 -7.02 8.17 -19.89
CA THR A 55 -7.02 7.41 -21.15
C THR A 55 -7.57 6.01 -20.95
N LEU A 56 -7.05 5.26 -19.97
CA LEU A 56 -7.47 3.87 -19.73
C LEU A 56 -8.92 3.77 -19.24
N ARG A 57 -9.41 4.75 -18.47
CA ARG A 57 -10.82 4.84 -18.07
C ARG A 57 -11.75 4.92 -19.28
N LYS A 58 -11.38 5.67 -20.32
CA LYS A 58 -12.17 5.79 -21.56
C LYS A 58 -12.12 4.52 -22.40
N VAL A 59 -10.96 3.88 -22.49
CA VAL A 59 -10.78 2.66 -23.29
C VAL A 59 -11.44 1.44 -22.64
N TYR A 60 -11.40 1.34 -21.31
CA TYR A 60 -11.90 0.19 -20.54
C TYR A 60 -12.90 0.62 -19.45
N PRO A 61 -14.07 1.18 -19.81
CA PRO A 61 -15.00 1.79 -18.85
C PRO A 61 -15.63 0.79 -17.87
N THR A 62 -15.65 -0.50 -18.21
CA THR A 62 -16.26 -1.57 -17.40
C THR A 62 -15.27 -2.27 -16.47
N TYR A 63 -13.98 -1.96 -16.55
CA TYR A 63 -12.94 -2.70 -15.83
C TYR A 63 -12.79 -2.18 -14.39
N ASP A 64 -12.49 -3.11 -13.48
CA ASP A 64 -12.01 -2.77 -12.14
C ASP A 64 -10.60 -2.16 -12.20
N VAL A 65 -10.35 -1.20 -11.31
CA VAL A 65 -9.04 -0.58 -11.14
C VAL A 65 -8.35 -1.18 -9.92
N TYR A 66 -7.39 -2.07 -10.19
CA TYR A 66 -6.49 -2.58 -9.17
C TYR A 66 -5.40 -1.57 -8.88
N ILE A 67 -5.26 -1.18 -7.60
CA ILE A 67 -4.24 -0.25 -7.11
C ILE A 67 -3.39 -0.99 -6.09
N VAL A 68 -2.09 -1.06 -6.34
CA VAL A 68 -1.15 -1.82 -5.50
C VAL A 68 0.07 -1.00 -5.14
N GLY A 69 0.65 -1.29 -3.98
CA GLY A 69 1.87 -0.65 -3.56
C GLY A 69 2.60 -1.41 -2.47
N HIS A 70 3.92 -1.35 -2.49
CA HIS A 70 4.78 -1.91 -1.44
C HIS A 70 5.58 -0.84 -0.73
N SER A 71 5.80 -1.04 0.58
CA SER A 71 6.54 -0.09 1.41
C SER A 71 5.87 1.29 1.37
N LEU A 72 6.66 2.36 1.18
CA LEU A 72 6.16 3.72 0.92
C LEU A 72 5.17 3.79 -0.25
N GLY A 73 5.31 2.92 -1.25
CA GLY A 73 4.38 2.81 -2.36
C GLY A 73 2.98 2.37 -1.91
N GLY A 74 2.86 1.63 -0.80
CA GLY A 74 1.58 1.29 -0.18
C GLY A 74 0.80 2.52 0.26
N SER A 75 1.47 3.50 0.88
CA SER A 75 0.85 4.77 1.24
C SER A 75 0.43 5.59 0.02
N LEU A 76 1.24 5.61 -1.04
CA LEU A 76 0.86 6.25 -2.31
C LEU A 76 -0.33 5.55 -2.99
N ALA A 77 -0.41 4.23 -2.92
CA ALA A 77 -1.55 3.46 -3.40
C ALA A 77 -2.84 3.83 -2.64
N SER A 78 -2.77 3.95 -1.31
CA SER A 78 -3.89 4.39 -0.46
C SER A 78 -4.34 5.82 -0.77
N LEU A 79 -3.41 6.76 -0.96
CA LEU A 79 -3.76 8.11 -1.41
C LEU A 79 -4.34 8.13 -2.82
N CYS A 80 -3.83 7.31 -3.74
CA CYS A 80 -4.38 7.21 -5.09
C CYS A 80 -5.81 6.68 -5.08
N ALA A 81 -6.08 5.60 -4.34
CA ALA A 81 -7.43 5.06 -4.20
C ALA A 81 -8.39 6.11 -3.63
N ALA A 82 -8.00 6.77 -2.54
CA ALA A 82 -8.78 7.82 -1.91
C ALA A 82 -9.03 9.02 -2.85
N TYR A 83 -8.00 9.47 -3.58
CA TYR A 83 -8.10 10.58 -4.53
C TYR A 83 -9.09 10.25 -5.65
N LEU A 84 -8.98 9.07 -6.27
CA LEU A 84 -9.83 8.66 -7.38
C LEU A 84 -11.31 8.61 -6.99
N VAL A 85 -11.63 8.08 -5.81
CA VAL A 85 -13.01 8.03 -5.29
C VAL A 85 -13.48 9.43 -4.90
N LYS A 86 -12.68 10.17 -4.12
CA LYS A 86 -13.05 11.50 -3.60
C LYS A 86 -13.31 12.54 -4.70
N GLN A 87 -12.59 12.44 -5.81
CA GLN A 87 -12.76 13.32 -6.97
C GLN A 87 -13.88 12.86 -7.92
N GLY A 88 -14.57 11.75 -7.63
CA GLY A 88 -15.61 11.20 -8.51
C GLY A 88 -15.07 10.66 -9.83
N LEU A 89 -13.79 10.27 -9.87
CA LEU A 89 -13.18 9.68 -11.07
C LEU A 89 -13.55 8.20 -11.22
N PHE A 90 -13.80 7.50 -10.13
CA PHE A 90 -14.26 6.12 -10.14
C PHE A 90 -15.24 5.89 -9.00
N GLU A 91 -16.25 5.05 -9.27
CA GLU A 91 -17.12 4.54 -8.22
C GLU A 91 -16.32 3.71 -7.22
N PRO A 92 -16.62 3.80 -5.90
CA PRO A 92 -15.99 3.00 -4.85
C PRO A 92 -15.84 1.51 -5.19
N GLU A 93 -16.86 0.90 -5.78
CA GLU A 93 -16.94 -0.54 -6.04
C GLU A 93 -15.93 -0.98 -7.10
N LYS A 94 -15.52 -0.08 -8.00
CA LYS A 94 -14.53 -0.37 -9.06
C LYS A 94 -13.10 -0.31 -8.56
N ILE A 95 -12.84 0.28 -7.39
CA ILE A 95 -11.50 0.37 -6.83
C ILE A 95 -11.20 -0.89 -6.03
N LYS A 96 -10.11 -1.59 -6.40
CA LYS A 96 -9.59 -2.76 -5.70
C LYS A 96 -8.18 -2.48 -5.20
N MET A 97 -8.03 -2.13 -3.94
CA MET A 97 -6.74 -1.79 -3.36
C MET A 97 -6.12 -2.93 -2.56
N MET A 98 -4.82 -3.17 -2.80
CA MET A 98 -4.03 -4.09 -1.99
C MET A 98 -2.61 -3.58 -1.80
N THR A 99 -2.18 -3.40 -0.55
CA THR A 99 -0.85 -2.91 -0.20
C THR A 99 -0.04 -3.98 0.51
N PHE A 100 1.29 -3.82 0.52
CA PHE A 100 2.23 -4.78 1.11
C PHE A 100 3.25 -4.02 1.95
N GLY A 101 3.30 -4.26 3.25
CA GLY A 101 4.23 -3.55 4.14
C GLY A 101 3.97 -2.05 4.16
N GLN A 102 2.71 -1.64 4.10
CA GLN A 102 2.32 -0.22 4.08
C GLN A 102 2.56 0.42 5.46
N PRO A 103 3.30 1.53 5.56
CA PRO A 103 3.41 2.31 6.79
C PRO A 103 2.13 3.09 7.10
N ARG A 104 1.98 3.57 8.33
CA ARG A 104 0.85 4.43 8.71
C ARG A 104 0.85 5.70 7.86
N THR A 105 -0.21 5.91 7.09
CA THR A 105 -0.28 6.99 6.10
C THR A 105 -0.87 8.29 6.67
N GLY A 106 -1.92 8.17 7.49
CA GLY A 106 -2.76 9.29 7.89
C GLY A 106 -3.36 9.14 9.28
N ASP A 107 -4.10 10.18 9.67
CA ASP A 107 -4.82 10.23 10.93
C ASP A 107 -6.07 9.34 10.96
N VAL A 108 -6.70 9.26 12.13
CA VAL A 108 -7.92 8.49 12.35
C VAL A 108 -9.03 8.89 11.37
N ARG A 109 -9.20 10.20 11.12
CA ARG A 109 -10.22 10.71 10.20
C ARG A 109 -9.99 10.20 8.77
N TYR A 110 -8.74 10.17 8.31
CA TYR A 110 -8.39 9.59 7.02
C TYR A 110 -8.69 8.08 6.98
N ALA A 111 -8.29 7.34 8.02
CA ALA A 111 -8.52 5.91 8.11
C ALA A 111 -10.02 5.55 8.06
N GLU A 112 -10.84 6.25 8.85
CA GLU A 112 -12.29 6.07 8.88
C GLU A 112 -12.94 6.42 7.53
N TRP A 113 -12.53 7.53 6.90
CA TRP A 113 -13.03 7.88 5.58
C TRP A 113 -12.66 6.82 4.55
N HIS A 114 -11.42 6.33 4.58
CA HIS A 114 -10.93 5.32 3.66
C HIS A 114 -11.74 4.02 3.79
N ASP A 115 -12.00 3.56 5.01
CA ASP A 115 -12.81 2.38 5.30
C ASP A 115 -14.25 2.49 4.78
N ALA A 116 -14.84 3.68 4.93
CA ALA A 116 -16.22 3.91 4.52
C ALA A 116 -16.39 4.01 3.00
N ASN A 117 -15.34 4.37 2.26
CA ASN A 117 -15.43 4.72 0.84
C ASN A 117 -14.64 3.79 -0.09
N ILE A 118 -13.84 2.86 0.43
CA ILE A 118 -13.06 1.91 -0.38
C ILE A 118 -13.32 0.49 0.15
N PRO A 119 -14.40 -0.17 -0.30
CA PRO A 119 -14.83 -1.45 0.25
C PRO A 119 -13.81 -2.58 0.08
N PHE A 120 -13.08 -2.59 -1.04
CA PHE A 120 -12.01 -3.55 -1.29
C PHE A 120 -10.66 -2.88 -0.98
N SER A 121 -10.27 -2.94 0.28
CA SER A 121 -9.03 -2.38 0.80
C SER A 121 -8.37 -3.38 1.76
N TYR A 122 -7.21 -3.88 1.36
CA TYR A 122 -6.46 -4.85 2.16
C TYR A 122 -4.99 -4.47 2.28
N ARG A 123 -4.47 -4.51 3.51
CA ARG A 123 -3.06 -4.34 3.81
C ARG A 123 -2.46 -5.71 4.15
N VAL A 124 -1.51 -6.16 3.36
CA VAL A 124 -0.78 -7.39 3.61
C VAL A 124 0.45 -7.09 4.44
N VAL A 125 0.60 -7.76 5.59
CA VAL A 125 1.74 -7.62 6.49
C VAL A 125 2.45 -8.97 6.64
N HIS A 126 3.77 -8.97 6.54
CA HIS A 126 4.58 -10.17 6.63
C HIS A 126 5.26 -10.25 8.00
N HIS A 127 4.95 -11.31 8.74
CA HIS A 127 5.67 -11.77 9.91
C HIS A 127 6.11 -10.63 10.84
N LEU A 128 7.41 -10.30 10.90
CA LEU A 128 8.00 -9.27 11.76
C LEU A 128 8.39 -7.98 11.01
N ASP A 129 7.75 -7.70 9.87
CA ASP A 129 8.00 -6.47 9.10
C ASP A 129 7.79 -5.21 9.97
N PRO A 130 8.83 -4.40 10.19
CA PRO A 130 8.73 -3.17 10.99
C PRO A 130 7.93 -2.05 10.34
N ILE A 131 7.85 -2.00 9.01
CA ILE A 131 7.36 -0.81 8.30
C ILE A 131 5.88 -0.50 8.60
N PRO A 132 4.96 -1.49 8.69
CA PRO A 132 3.59 -1.24 9.12
C PRO A 132 3.45 -0.65 10.53
N HIS A 133 4.47 -0.78 11.38
CA HIS A 133 4.44 -0.23 12.74
C HIS A 133 4.91 1.23 12.81
N ILE A 134 5.21 1.85 11.67
CA ILE A 134 5.79 3.20 11.59
C ILE A 134 4.95 4.09 10.65
N PRO A 135 4.76 5.38 10.98
CA PRO A 135 5.13 6.00 12.26
C PRO A 135 4.25 5.50 13.41
N PRO A 136 4.71 5.57 14.67
CA PRO A 136 3.97 5.04 15.83
C PRO A 136 2.56 5.64 16.00
N GLN A 137 1.67 4.92 16.69
CA GLN A 137 0.26 5.33 16.87
C GLN A 137 0.13 6.59 17.73
N GLU A 138 1.10 6.83 18.62
CA GLU A 138 1.18 7.98 19.52
C GLU A 138 1.21 9.32 18.78
N PHE A 139 1.47 9.31 17.47
CA PHE A 139 1.38 10.47 16.60
C PHE A 139 -0.02 10.67 16.00
N ASP A 140 -1.09 10.20 16.63
CA ASP A 140 -2.48 10.28 16.12
C ASP A 140 -2.63 9.69 14.71
N LEU A 141 -2.02 8.52 14.49
CA LEU A 141 -2.06 7.81 13.21
C LEU A 141 -2.78 6.49 13.35
N MET A 142 -3.51 6.14 12.30
CA MET A 142 -4.25 4.88 12.24
C MET A 142 -4.22 4.32 10.83
N HIS A 143 -4.12 3.00 10.75
CA HIS A 143 -4.31 2.23 9.55
C HIS A 143 -5.79 2.10 9.23
N HIS A 144 -6.11 2.23 7.95
CA HIS A 144 -7.37 1.75 7.42
C HIS A 144 -7.41 0.19 7.48
N ARG A 145 -8.61 -0.35 7.42
CA ARG A 145 -8.89 -1.79 7.36
C ARG A 145 -8.72 -2.32 5.93
N PHE A 146 -8.61 -3.63 5.72
CA PHE A 146 -8.34 -4.71 6.68
C PHE A 146 -6.86 -5.09 6.69
N GLU A 147 -6.35 -5.64 7.79
CA GLU A 147 -5.04 -6.27 7.82
C GLU A 147 -5.14 -7.76 7.49
N ILE A 148 -4.30 -8.22 6.58
CA ILE A 148 -4.05 -9.63 6.28
C ILE A 148 -2.62 -9.92 6.71
N TRP A 149 -2.47 -10.60 7.84
CA TRP A 149 -1.16 -10.86 8.43
C TRP A 149 -0.75 -12.32 8.27
N TYR A 150 0.47 -12.51 7.79
CA TYR A 150 1.09 -13.82 7.62
C TYR A 150 2.15 -14.02 8.71
N ASP A 151 1.81 -14.75 9.76
CA ASP A 151 2.77 -15.19 10.79
C ASP A 151 3.55 -16.44 10.32
N ASN A 152 4.13 -16.35 9.13
CA ASN A 152 4.96 -17.38 8.50
C ASN A 152 5.77 -16.75 7.37
N ALA A 153 6.68 -17.54 6.77
CA ALA A 153 7.56 -17.13 5.68
C ALA A 153 6.85 -16.91 4.31
N MET A 154 5.53 -16.76 4.27
CA MET A 154 4.71 -16.64 3.05
C MET A 154 4.96 -17.74 2.00
N THR A 155 5.30 -18.95 2.44
CA THR A 155 5.40 -20.14 1.58
C THR A 155 4.07 -20.86 1.43
N THR A 156 3.11 -20.57 2.32
CA THR A 156 1.77 -21.16 2.36
C THR A 156 0.73 -20.06 2.57
N ALA A 157 -0.50 -20.29 2.08
CA ALA A 157 -1.61 -19.33 2.20
C ALA A 157 -2.30 -19.37 3.58
N ASN A 158 -1.51 -19.50 4.66
CA ASN A 158 -2.02 -19.44 6.03
C ASN A 158 -1.88 -18.00 6.56
N TYR A 159 -2.98 -17.35 6.90
CA TYR A 159 -2.99 -15.95 7.35
C TYR A 159 -4.12 -15.68 8.34
N THR A 160 -3.95 -14.63 9.11
CA THR A 160 -4.95 -14.08 10.02
C THR A 160 -5.48 -12.76 9.47
N ILE A 161 -6.79 -12.58 9.52
CA ILE A 161 -7.43 -11.31 9.12
C ILE A 161 -7.74 -10.54 10.39
N CYS A 162 -7.17 -9.35 10.52
CA CYS A 162 -7.52 -8.43 11.58
C CYS A 162 -8.37 -7.30 11.02
N PRO A 163 -9.63 -7.14 11.49
CA PRO A 163 -10.44 -5.99 11.19
C PRO A 163 -9.73 -4.70 11.53
N TYR A 164 -9.04 -4.64 12.67
CA TYR A 164 -8.31 -3.47 13.11
C TYR A 164 -6.84 -3.84 13.34
N GLY A 165 -6.00 -3.53 12.35
CA GLY A 165 -4.56 -3.87 12.41
C GLY A 165 -3.78 -3.15 13.50
N ASP A 166 -4.34 -2.06 14.04
CA ASP A 166 -3.71 -1.26 15.07
C ASP A 166 -4.03 -1.69 16.51
N LEU A 167 -4.89 -2.69 16.73
CA LEU A 167 -5.18 -3.15 18.09
C LEU A 167 -3.97 -3.85 18.71
N ILE A 168 -3.60 -3.41 19.91
CA ILE A 168 -2.49 -4.00 20.69
C ILE A 168 -2.76 -5.49 20.91
N GLY A 169 -1.75 -6.33 20.66
CA GLY A 169 -1.85 -7.78 20.86
C GLY A 169 -2.54 -8.53 19.71
N GLN A 170 -2.92 -7.87 18.62
CA GLN A 170 -3.52 -8.51 17.45
C GLN A 170 -2.62 -8.45 16.22
N CYS A 171 -2.68 -9.49 15.39
CA CYS A 171 -1.90 -9.64 14.15
C CYS A 171 -0.42 -9.19 14.30
N ALA A 172 0.08 -8.34 13.40
CA ALA A 172 1.46 -7.87 13.45
C ALA A 172 1.75 -7.11 14.76
N ASN A 173 0.77 -6.38 15.31
CA ASN A 173 0.88 -5.68 16.58
C ASN A 173 0.91 -6.62 17.82
N SER A 174 0.83 -7.94 17.63
CA SER A 174 1.11 -8.92 18.70
C SER A 174 2.60 -9.17 18.93
N LYS A 175 3.47 -8.73 18.00
CA LYS A 175 4.91 -8.98 18.03
C LYS A 175 5.66 -7.75 18.51
N ILE A 176 6.70 -7.99 19.32
CA ILE A 176 7.56 -6.93 19.90
C ILE A 176 8.98 -6.92 19.30
N MET A 177 9.30 -7.88 18.43
CA MET A 177 10.58 -8.00 17.74
C MET A 177 10.39 -7.73 16.25
N TRP A 178 11.37 -7.04 15.64
CA TRP A 178 11.28 -6.57 14.27
C TRP A 178 12.37 -7.19 13.41
N GLN A 179 12.06 -7.54 12.16
CA GLN A 179 13.03 -8.07 11.19
C GLN A 179 12.85 -7.38 9.84
N PHE A 180 13.80 -6.51 9.47
CA PHE A 180 13.73 -5.75 8.21
C PHE A 180 13.76 -6.61 6.95
N ASP A 181 14.33 -7.82 7.01
CA ASP A 181 14.31 -8.76 5.89
C ASP A 181 12.88 -9.18 5.52
N ASP A 182 11.98 -9.26 6.50
CA ASP A 182 10.58 -9.62 6.28
C ASP A 182 9.85 -8.55 5.46
N HIS A 183 10.29 -7.29 5.52
CA HIS A 183 9.77 -6.22 4.68
C HIS A 183 10.01 -6.46 3.18
N THR A 184 11.03 -7.23 2.82
CA THR A 184 11.40 -7.48 1.42
C THR A 184 10.73 -8.73 0.83
N HIS A 185 10.11 -9.55 1.67
CA HIS A 185 9.59 -10.84 1.28
C HIS A 185 8.06 -10.89 1.32
N TYR A 186 7.44 -10.72 0.15
CA TYR A 186 5.99 -10.87 0.00
C TYR A 186 5.68 -11.80 -1.19
N TYR A 187 5.66 -13.12 -0.96
CA TYR A 187 5.41 -14.14 -2.01
C TYR A 187 6.28 -14.01 -3.27
N TRP A 188 7.54 -13.57 -3.13
CA TRP A 188 8.44 -13.24 -4.25
C TRP A 188 7.89 -12.17 -5.21
N ALA A 189 6.84 -11.43 -4.84
CA ALA A 189 6.23 -10.40 -5.68
C ALA A 189 7.13 -9.15 -5.80
N PHE A 190 8.04 -8.95 -4.84
CA PHE A 190 8.89 -7.76 -4.71
C PHE A 190 10.39 -8.08 -4.64
N ASP A 191 10.83 -9.19 -5.24
CA ASP A 191 12.26 -9.46 -5.40
C ASP A 191 12.93 -8.27 -6.12
N ARG A 192 14.05 -7.80 -5.57
CA ARG A 192 14.91 -6.72 -6.12
C ARG A 192 15.02 -6.85 -7.65
N CYS A 193 14.94 -5.74 -8.41
CA CYS A 193 15.38 -5.69 -9.83
C CYS A 193 16.90 -5.98 -9.84
N ILE A 194 17.33 -7.23 -9.64
CA ILE A 194 18.70 -7.66 -9.87
C ILE A 194 18.82 -7.82 -11.38
N LEU A 195 19.62 -6.94 -11.97
CA LEU A 195 20.08 -7.02 -13.35
C LEU A 195 20.63 -8.44 -13.64
N SER A 196 19.79 -9.31 -14.19
CA SER A 196 20.26 -10.46 -14.96
C SER A 196 19.76 -10.30 -16.39
N ARG A 197 20.74 -10.17 -17.28
CA ARG A 197 20.67 -9.93 -18.73
C ARG A 197 19.49 -10.62 -19.44
N ILE A 198 18.36 -9.93 -19.57
CA ILE A 198 17.45 -10.08 -20.72
C ILE A 198 16.94 -8.68 -21.07
N ARG A 199 17.38 -8.15 -22.22
CA ARG A 199 16.88 -6.89 -22.79
C ARG A 199 15.44 -7.12 -23.27
N PHE A 200 14.48 -6.44 -22.66
CA PHE A 200 13.22 -6.07 -23.31
C PHE A 200 13.22 -4.56 -23.58
N PRO A 201 12.58 -4.05 -24.66
CA PRO A 201 12.79 -2.68 -25.17
C PRO A 201 12.18 -1.56 -24.33
N THR A 202 11.72 -1.82 -23.10
CA THR A 202 11.16 -0.83 -22.19
C THR A 202 11.73 -1.09 -20.80
N GLY A 203 12.54 -0.16 -20.29
CA GLY A 203 13.35 -0.31 -19.05
C GLY A 203 12.57 -0.72 -17.80
N CYS A 204 13.28 -1.28 -16.79
CA CYS A 204 12.79 -1.89 -15.51
C CYS A 204 11.41 -1.35 -15.06
N LEU A 205 10.35 -1.91 -15.64
CA LEU A 205 8.96 -1.78 -15.20
C LEU A 205 8.40 -3.21 -15.11
N SER A 206 9.11 -4.05 -14.35
CA SER A 206 8.62 -5.36 -13.96
C SER A 206 8.55 -5.43 -12.44
N PHE A 207 7.75 -4.53 -11.87
CA PHE A 207 6.73 -5.00 -10.94
C PHE A 207 6.06 -6.15 -11.70
N LYS A 208 6.29 -7.41 -11.32
CA LYS A 208 5.61 -8.51 -12.01
C LYS A 208 4.14 -8.39 -11.60
N ALA A 209 3.37 -7.57 -12.31
CA ALA A 209 1.94 -7.37 -12.15
C ALA A 209 1.23 -8.73 -12.03
N PHE A 210 1.71 -9.73 -12.76
CA PHE A 210 1.30 -11.12 -12.68
C PHE A 210 1.52 -11.79 -11.32
N LYS A 211 2.64 -11.55 -10.63
CA LYS A 211 2.90 -12.06 -9.27
C LYS A 211 2.02 -11.35 -8.23
N ALA A 212 1.83 -10.04 -8.34
CA ALA A 212 0.88 -9.31 -7.50
C ALA A 212 -0.56 -9.79 -7.73
N ILE A 213 -0.97 -10.02 -8.98
CA ILE A 213 -2.26 -10.64 -9.32
C ILE A 213 -2.35 -12.08 -8.79
N LYS A 214 -1.25 -12.85 -8.78
CA LYS A 214 -1.23 -14.19 -8.18
C LYS A 214 -1.36 -14.14 -6.66
N ALA A 215 -0.73 -13.18 -5.98
CA ALA A 215 -0.92 -12.91 -4.56
C ALA A 215 -2.37 -12.48 -4.26
N ILE A 216 -2.92 -11.54 -5.04
CA ILE A 216 -4.33 -11.14 -4.98
C ILE A 216 -5.25 -12.34 -5.20
N LYS A 217 -4.97 -13.20 -6.19
CA LYS A 217 -5.76 -14.42 -6.49
C LYS A 217 -5.61 -15.51 -5.43
N ALA A 218 -4.46 -15.63 -4.77
CA ALA A 218 -4.27 -16.53 -3.64
C ALA A 218 -5.12 -16.07 -2.44
N ILE A 219 -5.29 -14.75 -2.30
CA ILE A 219 -6.16 -14.13 -1.30
C ILE A 219 -7.65 -14.29 -1.68
N LYS A 220 -8.04 -14.36 -2.97
CA LYS A 220 -9.44 -14.51 -3.48
C LYS A 220 -10.24 -15.75 -3.01
N GLY A 221 -9.84 -16.45 -1.95
CA GLY A 221 -10.77 -17.26 -1.15
C GLY A 221 -11.91 -16.44 -0.51
N PHE A 222 -11.81 -15.10 -0.50
CA PHE A 222 -12.90 -14.18 -0.17
C PHE A 222 -13.95 -14.12 -1.29
N LYS A 223 -14.99 -14.94 -1.17
CA LYS A 223 -16.32 -14.65 -1.74
C LYS A 223 -17.10 -13.80 -0.76
#